data_AF-A0A0F9MYW2-F1
#
_entry.id   AF-A0A0F9MYW2-F1
#
_cell.length_a   1.000
_cell.length_b   1.000
_cell.length_c   1.000
_cell.angle_alpha   90.00
_cell.angle_beta   90.00
_cell.angle_gamma   90.00
#
_symmetry.space_group_name_H-M   'P 1'
#
loop_
_entity.id
_entity.type
_entity.pdbx_description
1 polymer ?
#
loop_
_entity_poly.entity_id
_entity_poly.type
_entity_poly.pdbx_seq_one_letter_code
_entity_poly.pdbx_strand_id
1 'polypeptide(L)'
;MYQPPCKCWGCSTCARLNMYQWAARIGQGYSVYMLAGITGWSFVTITSHPKLKNRDTTLWVWPKAWAKLSARMRRNFVGIRYVLIPELHGDGRLHIHMIASGGMTTGWLKANAPYCGLGYMNEAETLTDAKKAIFYVTKYLSKGLDIKSWPRSFRRIRTSQKWPPLEIVTPDVSDIEDWIYVSTYPAEGLDYLADGLSERWQVAVKAIS
;
A
#
# COMPACT_ATOMS: atom_id res chain seq x y z
N MET A 1 15.15 -4.34 -23.54
CA MET A 1 13.91 -3.58 -23.85
C MET A 1 13.28 -3.12 -22.54
N TYR A 2 13.11 -1.81 -22.32
CA TYR A 2 12.47 -1.26 -21.11
C TYR A 2 10.97 -1.54 -21.14
N GLN A 3 10.43 -2.18 -20.10
CA GLN A 3 8.99 -2.39 -19.94
C GLN A 3 8.45 -1.46 -18.85
N PRO A 4 7.70 -0.40 -19.20
CA PRO A 4 7.13 0.50 -18.20
C PRO A 4 6.16 -0.25 -17.27
N PRO A 5 6.14 0.05 -15.97
CA PRO A 5 5.27 -0.66 -15.03
C PRO A 5 3.79 -0.35 -15.30
N CYS A 6 2.96 -1.38 -15.44
CA CYS A 6 1.51 -1.21 -15.63
C CYS A 6 0.78 -0.70 -14.37
N LYS A 7 1.46 -0.66 -13.21
CA LYS A 7 0.96 -0.21 -11.90
C LYS A 7 -0.26 -1.00 -11.36
N CYS A 8 -0.69 -2.07 -12.03
CA CYS A 8 -1.80 -2.91 -11.63
C CYS A 8 -1.40 -3.95 -10.57
N TRP A 9 -2.31 -4.22 -9.63
CA TRP A 9 -2.17 -5.31 -8.65
C TRP A 9 -2.39 -6.71 -9.24
N GLY A 10 -2.93 -6.82 -10.45
CA GLY A 10 -3.13 -8.12 -11.12
C GLY A 10 -1.90 -8.65 -11.86
N CYS A 11 -0.89 -7.81 -12.09
CA CYS A 11 0.39 -8.20 -12.67
C CYS A 11 1.35 -8.59 -11.55
N SER A 12 1.88 -9.82 -11.55
CA SER A 12 2.75 -10.33 -10.47
C SER A 12 3.94 -9.42 -10.19
N THR A 13 4.62 -8.95 -11.23
CA THR A 13 5.76 -8.02 -11.12
C THR A 13 5.35 -6.67 -10.53
N CYS A 14 4.32 -6.03 -11.10
CA CYS A 14 3.88 -4.71 -10.62
C CYS A 14 3.23 -4.77 -9.23
N ALA A 15 2.53 -5.86 -8.90
CA ALA A 15 1.92 -6.05 -7.59
C ALA A 15 2.98 -6.18 -6.50
N ARG A 16 4.08 -6.89 -6.78
CA ARG A 16 5.24 -6.97 -5.88
C ARG A 16 5.94 -5.62 -5.71
N LEU A 17 6.15 -4.88 -6.79
CA LEU A 17 6.72 -3.52 -6.71
C LEU A 17 5.81 -2.57 -5.91
N ASN A 18 4.51 -2.58 -6.18
CA ASN A 18 3.52 -1.81 -5.44
C ASN A 18 3.53 -2.18 -3.95
N MET A 19 3.62 -3.47 -3.61
CA MET A 19 3.74 -3.93 -2.23
C MET A 19 4.96 -3.30 -1.54
N TYR A 20 6.14 -3.34 -2.16
CA TYR A 20 7.35 -2.74 -1.57
C TYR A 20 7.24 -1.22 -1.44
N GLN A 21 6.70 -0.53 -2.45
CA GLN A 21 6.47 0.92 -2.37
C GLN A 21 5.52 1.29 -1.23
N TRP A 22 4.45 0.53 -1.05
CA TRP A 22 3.52 0.74 0.05
C TRP A 22 4.13 0.40 1.41
N ALA A 23 4.88 -0.70 1.51
CA ALA A 23 5.61 -1.05 2.73
C ALA A 23 6.57 0.06 3.15
N ALA A 24 7.36 0.59 2.21
CA ALA A 24 8.24 1.73 2.44
C ALA A 24 7.46 2.98 2.87
N ARG A 25 6.38 3.33 2.15
CA ARG A 25 5.53 4.48 2.47
C ARG A 25 4.91 4.39 3.87
N ILE A 26 4.46 3.20 4.26
CA ILE A 26 3.83 2.98 5.55
C ILE A 26 4.89 3.02 6.66
N GLY A 27 6.06 2.44 6.43
CA GLY A 27 7.20 2.55 7.34
C GLY A 27 7.64 3.99 7.58
N GLN A 28 7.86 4.77 6.50
CA GLN A 28 8.19 6.19 6.61
C GLN A 28 7.07 6.96 7.31
N GLY A 29 5.82 6.78 6.89
CA GLY A 29 4.68 7.49 7.48
C GLY A 29 4.51 7.21 8.97
N TYR A 30 4.76 5.98 9.40
CA TYR A 30 4.81 5.62 10.82
C TYR A 30 5.91 6.39 11.56
N SER A 31 7.15 6.38 11.04
CA SER A 31 8.27 7.09 11.65
C SER A 31 8.03 8.60 11.74
N VAL A 32 7.53 9.21 10.67
CA VAL A 32 7.18 10.65 10.63
C VAL A 32 6.18 10.99 11.73
N TYR A 33 5.13 10.17 11.89
CA TYR A 33 4.13 10.43 12.92
C TYR A 33 4.64 10.16 14.34
N MET A 34 5.50 9.16 14.54
CA MET A 34 6.16 8.92 15.82
C MET A 34 7.04 10.10 16.23
N LEU A 35 7.82 10.65 15.30
CA LEU A 35 8.65 11.86 15.53
C LEU A 35 7.79 13.09 15.81
N ALA A 36 6.59 13.17 15.23
CA ALA A 36 5.61 14.21 15.53
C ALA A 36 4.85 14.00 16.85
N GLY A 37 5.22 13.00 17.67
CA GLY A 37 4.61 12.74 18.97
C GLY A 37 3.27 12.00 18.93
N ILE A 38 2.88 11.41 17.80
CA ILE A 38 1.67 10.57 17.74
C ILE A 38 1.98 9.20 18.33
N THR A 39 1.25 8.83 19.39
CA THR A 39 1.49 7.62 20.19
C THR A 39 0.30 6.63 20.15
N GLY A 40 0.45 5.53 20.90
CA GLY A 40 -0.59 4.51 21.06
C GLY A 40 -0.80 3.70 19.79
N TRP A 41 0.27 3.34 19.10
CA TRP A 41 0.20 2.54 17.89
C TRP A 41 -0.07 1.08 18.21
N SER A 42 -1.03 0.50 17.50
CA SER A 42 -1.39 -0.91 17.60
C SER A 42 -1.52 -1.53 16.21
N PHE A 43 -1.09 -2.77 16.09
CA PHE A 43 -1.46 -3.67 15.01
C PHE A 43 -2.79 -4.31 15.37
N VAL A 44 -3.80 -4.05 14.56
CA VAL A 44 -5.20 -4.37 14.81
C VAL A 44 -5.68 -5.35 13.76
N THR A 45 -6.24 -6.47 14.19
CA THR A 45 -6.98 -7.42 13.34
C THR A 45 -8.47 -7.28 13.62
N ILE A 46 -9.25 -7.02 12.57
CA ILE A 46 -10.70 -6.94 12.62
C ILE A 46 -11.26 -8.01 11.71
N THR A 47 -12.14 -8.86 12.25
CA THR A 47 -12.70 -10.00 11.52
C THR A 47 -14.11 -9.72 11.03
N SER A 48 -14.51 -10.37 9.93
CA SER A 48 -15.90 -10.36 9.49
C SER A 48 -16.80 -11.10 10.48
N HIS A 49 -18.08 -10.74 10.49
CA HIS A 49 -19.05 -11.42 11.35
C HIS A 49 -19.11 -12.94 11.02
N PRO A 50 -19.14 -13.85 12.01
CA PRO A 50 -19.01 -15.30 11.79
C PRO A 50 -20.14 -15.92 10.96
N LYS A 51 -21.29 -15.24 10.86
CA LYS A 51 -22.42 -15.63 9.99
C LYS A 51 -22.15 -15.36 8.51
N LEU A 52 -21.17 -14.53 8.16
CA LEU A 52 -20.77 -14.30 6.78
C LEU A 52 -19.79 -15.42 6.40
N LYS A 53 -20.14 -16.21 5.38
CA LYS A 53 -19.41 -17.44 5.02
C LYS A 53 -18.69 -17.37 3.69
N ASN A 54 -18.86 -16.31 2.92
CA ASN A 54 -18.24 -16.19 1.60
C ASN A 54 -17.65 -14.80 1.35
N ARG A 55 -16.77 -14.74 0.36
CA ARG A 55 -16.06 -13.53 -0.04
C ARG A 55 -17.00 -12.39 -0.40
N ASP A 56 -17.99 -12.66 -1.24
CA ASP A 56 -18.80 -11.58 -1.83
C ASP A 56 -19.72 -10.93 -0.79
N THR A 57 -20.30 -11.72 0.12
CA THR A 57 -21.08 -11.20 1.26
C THR A 57 -20.23 -10.39 2.21
N THR A 58 -19.01 -10.87 2.55
CA THR A 58 -18.11 -10.10 3.43
C THR A 58 -17.68 -8.78 2.79
N LEU A 59 -17.32 -8.77 1.50
CA LEU A 59 -16.99 -7.56 0.76
C LEU A 59 -18.16 -6.58 0.63
N TRP A 60 -19.40 -7.06 0.58
CA TRP A 60 -20.59 -6.23 0.53
C TRP A 60 -20.93 -5.59 1.90
N VAL A 61 -20.82 -6.36 2.99
CA VAL A 61 -21.09 -5.86 4.35
C VAL A 61 -20.00 -4.91 4.82
N TRP A 62 -18.73 -5.19 4.48
CA TRP A 62 -17.58 -4.53 5.08
C TRP A 62 -17.60 -3.00 5.00
N PRO A 63 -17.88 -2.35 3.85
CA PRO A 63 -17.89 -0.89 3.75
C PRO A 63 -18.88 -0.24 4.72
N LYS A 64 -20.07 -0.84 4.88
CA LYS A 64 -21.13 -0.34 5.76
C LYS A 64 -20.75 -0.53 7.24
N ALA A 65 -20.23 -1.70 7.58
CA ALA A 65 -19.80 -2.01 8.93
C ALA A 65 -18.58 -1.17 9.35
N TRP A 66 -17.62 -0.98 8.43
CA TRP A 66 -16.47 -0.10 8.63
C TRP A 66 -16.87 1.36 8.81
N ALA A 67 -17.84 1.88 8.05
CA ALA A 67 -18.31 3.25 8.23
C ALA A 67 -18.84 3.49 9.66
N LYS A 68 -19.60 2.52 10.21
CA LYS A 68 -20.09 2.56 11.59
C LYS A 68 -18.95 2.48 12.61
N LEU A 69 -18.03 1.52 12.45
CA LEU A 69 -16.90 1.34 13.37
C LEU A 69 -15.96 2.55 13.33
N SER A 70 -15.60 3.04 12.15
CA SER A 70 -14.76 4.23 11.96
C SER A 70 -15.38 5.48 12.56
N ALA A 71 -16.71 5.64 12.48
CA ALA A 71 -17.40 6.73 13.16
C ALA A 71 -17.36 6.59 14.70
N ARG A 72 -17.38 5.38 15.26
CA ARG A 72 -17.17 5.15 16.70
C ARG A 72 -15.72 5.42 17.09
N MET A 73 -14.76 4.93 16.30
CA MET A 73 -13.33 5.16 16.52
C MET A 73 -13.04 6.66 16.58
N ARG A 74 -13.50 7.45 15.60
CA ARG A 74 -13.28 8.92 15.58
C ARG A 74 -13.88 9.67 16.77
N ARG A 75 -14.93 9.13 17.41
CA ARG A 75 -15.54 9.71 18.61
C ARG A 75 -14.77 9.37 19.89
N ASN A 76 -14.10 8.22 19.93
CA ASN A 76 -13.39 7.74 21.12
C ASN A 76 -11.91 8.10 21.10
N PHE A 77 -11.31 8.13 19.91
CA PHE A 77 -9.89 8.41 19.73
C PHE A 77 -9.77 9.59 18.77
N VAL A 78 -9.25 10.70 19.29
CA VAL A 78 -9.08 11.93 18.52
C VAL A 78 -7.83 11.84 17.66
N GLY A 79 -7.92 12.27 16.41
CA GLY A 79 -6.74 12.40 15.55
C GLY A 79 -6.10 11.09 15.09
N ILE A 80 -6.82 9.96 15.13
CA ILE A 80 -6.30 8.65 14.69
C ILE A 80 -5.62 8.76 13.31
N ARG A 81 -4.44 8.16 13.21
CA ARG A 81 -3.77 7.84 11.96
C ARG A 81 -3.81 6.35 11.77
N TYR A 82 -4.14 5.92 10.56
CA TYR A 82 -4.21 4.49 10.29
C TYR A 82 -3.88 4.13 8.86
N VAL A 83 -3.50 2.87 8.69
CA VAL A 83 -3.39 2.16 7.41
C VAL A 83 -4.16 0.86 7.56
N LEU A 84 -4.97 0.53 6.56
CA LEU A 84 -5.89 -0.60 6.54
C LEU A 84 -5.61 -1.47 5.31
N ILE A 85 -5.37 -2.75 5.54
CA ILE A 85 -5.03 -3.78 4.55
C ILE A 85 -6.03 -4.93 4.66
N PRO A 86 -6.88 -5.13 3.65
CA PRO A 86 -7.77 -6.26 3.58
C PRO A 86 -7.06 -7.55 3.19
N GLU A 87 -7.32 -8.63 3.93
CA GLU A 87 -6.89 -10.01 3.64
C GLU A 87 -8.15 -10.88 3.45
N LEU A 88 -8.18 -11.71 2.41
CA LEU A 88 -9.14 -12.82 2.37
C LEU A 88 -8.50 -14.02 3.05
N HIS A 89 -9.12 -14.44 4.15
CA HIS A 89 -8.71 -15.61 4.90
C HIS A 89 -9.09 -16.89 4.12
N GLY A 90 -8.45 -18.02 4.44
CA GLY A 90 -8.65 -19.29 3.71
C GLY A 90 -10.07 -19.83 3.77
N ASP A 91 -10.87 -19.40 4.74
CA ASP A 91 -12.31 -19.71 4.86
C ASP A 91 -13.21 -18.77 4.03
N GLY A 92 -12.62 -17.91 3.20
CA GLY A 92 -13.30 -16.97 2.33
C GLY A 92 -13.80 -15.70 3.02
N ARG A 93 -13.55 -15.52 4.33
CA ARG A 93 -13.94 -14.31 5.05
C ARG A 93 -12.94 -13.20 4.86
N LEU A 94 -13.43 -11.96 4.83
CA LEU A 94 -12.55 -10.80 4.85
C LEU A 94 -12.09 -10.50 6.27
N HIS A 95 -10.77 -10.47 6.46
CA HIS A 95 -10.10 -9.90 7.61
C HIS A 95 -9.51 -8.54 7.20
N ILE A 96 -9.43 -7.64 8.17
CA ILE A 96 -8.71 -6.40 8.00
C ILE A 96 -7.57 -6.37 9.01
N HIS A 97 -6.38 -6.13 8.47
CA HIS A 97 -5.19 -5.81 9.24
C HIS A 97 -4.96 -4.32 9.17
N MET A 98 -4.83 -3.68 10.31
CA MET A 98 -4.74 -2.23 10.41
C MET A 98 -3.60 -1.85 11.34
N ILE A 99 -2.81 -0.86 10.95
CA ILE A 99 -1.92 -0.16 11.86
C ILE A 99 -2.64 1.12 12.24
N ALA A 100 -2.88 1.36 13.53
CA ALA A 100 -3.62 2.53 13.98
C ALA A 100 -3.02 3.14 15.25
N SER A 101 -3.00 4.47 15.31
CA SER A 101 -2.65 5.23 16.52
C SER A 101 -3.85 5.42 17.46
N GLY A 102 -3.62 6.05 18.61
CA GLY A 102 -4.67 6.47 19.53
C GLY A 102 -5.00 5.47 20.65
N GLY A 103 -4.19 4.43 20.83
CA GLY A 103 -4.29 3.52 21.98
C GLY A 103 -5.43 2.50 21.87
N MET A 104 -5.68 2.01 20.65
CA MET A 104 -6.75 1.03 20.43
C MET A 104 -6.41 -0.31 21.10
N THR A 105 -7.34 -0.82 21.91
CA THR A 105 -7.18 -2.08 22.65
C THR A 105 -8.08 -3.19 22.13
N THR A 106 -7.67 -4.44 22.35
CA THR A 106 -8.46 -5.64 22.07
C THR A 106 -9.83 -5.56 22.74
N GLY A 107 -9.88 -5.15 24.02
CA GLY A 107 -11.12 -5.01 24.76
C GLY A 107 -12.12 -4.04 24.11
N TRP A 108 -11.64 -2.85 23.71
CA TRP A 108 -12.48 -1.86 23.04
C TRP A 108 -13.03 -2.38 21.71
N LEU A 109 -12.20 -3.05 20.91
CA LEU A 109 -12.60 -3.62 19.62
C LEU A 109 -13.63 -4.73 19.78
N LYS A 110 -13.42 -5.66 20.72
CA LYS A 110 -14.37 -6.74 21.03
C LYS A 110 -15.71 -6.18 21.52
N ALA A 111 -15.69 -5.07 22.26
CA ALA A 111 -16.90 -4.39 22.72
C ALA A 111 -17.62 -3.57 21.65
N ASN A 112 -16.97 -3.15 20.56
CA ASN A 112 -17.57 -2.21 19.59
C ASN A 112 -17.81 -2.78 18.19
N ALA A 113 -16.93 -3.63 17.68
CA ALA A 113 -17.03 -4.12 16.31
C ALA A 113 -18.28 -4.99 16.08
N PRO A 114 -18.70 -5.88 17.01
CA PRO A 114 -19.93 -6.67 16.84
C PRO A 114 -21.17 -5.80 16.65
N TYR A 115 -21.32 -4.73 17.43
CA TYR A 115 -22.43 -3.76 17.28
C TYR A 115 -22.39 -2.97 15.95
N CYS A 116 -21.26 -3.02 15.23
CA CYS A 116 -21.13 -2.43 13.90
C CYS A 116 -21.39 -3.44 12.77
N GLY A 117 -21.65 -4.72 13.09
CA GLY A 117 -21.85 -5.79 12.11
C GLY A 117 -20.57 -6.56 11.75
N LEU A 118 -19.55 -6.53 12.61
CA LEU A 118 -18.27 -7.23 12.43
C LEU A 118 -18.16 -8.41 13.41
N GLY A 119 -17.06 -9.16 13.34
CA GLY A 119 -16.77 -10.29 14.23
C GLY A 119 -16.37 -9.86 15.64
N TYR A 120 -16.31 -10.84 16.55
CA TYR A 120 -15.83 -10.67 17.92
C TYR A 120 -14.36 -11.09 18.10
N MET A 121 -13.78 -11.80 17.12
CA MET A 121 -12.37 -12.22 17.12
C MET A 121 -11.50 -11.07 16.62
N ASN A 122 -11.53 -9.95 17.33
CA ASN A 122 -10.69 -8.80 17.05
C ASN A 122 -9.56 -8.75 18.06
N GLU A 123 -8.40 -8.31 17.60
CA GLU A 123 -7.18 -8.23 18.40
C GLU A 123 -6.46 -6.93 18.11
N ALA A 124 -5.79 -6.38 19.12
CA ALA A 124 -4.87 -5.27 19.02
C ALA A 124 -3.60 -5.63 19.78
N GLU A 125 -2.47 -5.58 19.09
CA GLU A 125 -1.13 -5.76 19.65
C GLU A 125 -0.38 -4.43 19.56
N THR A 126 0.28 -4.01 20.65
CA THR A 126 1.05 -2.76 20.65
C THR A 126 2.20 -2.82 19.64
N LEU A 127 2.33 -1.77 18.83
CA LEU A 127 3.46 -1.58 17.92
C LEU A 127 4.50 -0.69 18.56
N THR A 128 5.70 -1.24 18.73
CA THR A 128 6.84 -0.57 19.37
C THR A 128 7.77 0.09 18.38
N ASP A 129 7.85 -0.42 17.15
CA ASP A 129 8.84 0.01 16.17
C ASP A 129 8.33 -0.09 14.72
N ALA A 130 8.98 0.68 13.85
CA ALA A 130 8.65 0.75 12.43
C ALA A 130 8.92 -0.56 11.68
N LYS A 131 9.89 -1.38 12.14
CA LYS A 131 10.24 -2.64 11.48
C LYS A 131 9.09 -3.63 11.60
N LYS A 132 8.46 -3.74 12.76
CA LYS A 132 7.24 -4.53 12.98
C LYS A 132 6.09 -4.03 12.13
N ALA A 133 5.89 -2.72 12.02
CA ALA A 133 4.87 -2.13 11.14
C ALA A 133 5.09 -2.56 9.67
N ILE A 134 6.32 -2.42 9.15
CA ILE A 134 6.69 -2.83 7.79
C ILE A 134 6.50 -4.34 7.60
N PHE A 135 6.94 -5.15 8.58
CA PHE A 135 6.80 -6.60 8.55
C PHE A 135 5.33 -7.01 8.42
N TYR A 136 4.45 -6.47 9.26
CA TYR A 136 3.02 -6.79 9.20
C TYR A 136 2.41 -6.37 7.87
N VAL A 137 2.65 -5.14 7.42
CA VAL A 137 2.16 -4.66 6.12
C VAL A 137 2.58 -5.59 4.99
N THR A 138 3.86 -5.95 4.94
CA THR A 138 4.42 -6.82 3.88
C THR A 138 3.81 -8.21 3.95
N LYS A 139 3.68 -8.79 5.14
CA LYS A 139 3.07 -10.10 5.38
C LYS A 139 1.63 -10.18 4.86
N TYR A 140 0.82 -9.15 5.08
CA TYR A 140 -0.60 -9.20 4.72
C TYR A 140 -0.85 -8.76 3.28
N LEU A 141 -0.03 -7.87 2.73
CA LEU A 141 -0.07 -7.55 1.31
C LEU A 141 0.37 -8.73 0.45
N SER A 142 1.41 -9.46 0.84
CA SER A 142 1.92 -10.61 0.08
C SER A 142 0.85 -11.69 -0.08
N LYS A 143 0.13 -12.02 1.00
CA LYS A 143 -1.02 -12.95 0.95
C LYS A 143 -2.13 -12.50 0.00
N GLY A 144 -2.28 -11.20 -0.23
CA GLY A 144 -3.28 -10.64 -1.13
C GLY A 144 -2.87 -10.65 -2.61
N LEU A 145 -1.60 -10.86 -2.93
CA LEU A 145 -1.08 -10.75 -4.31
C LEU A 145 -1.65 -11.82 -5.24
N ASP A 146 -1.90 -13.02 -4.74
CA ASP A 146 -2.40 -14.14 -5.54
C ASP A 146 -3.88 -13.99 -5.91
N ILE A 147 -4.57 -13.04 -5.29
CA ILE A 147 -6.01 -12.82 -5.49
C ILE A 147 -6.22 -11.98 -6.76
N LYS A 148 -6.30 -12.63 -7.92
CA LYS A 148 -6.49 -11.97 -9.22
C LYS A 148 -7.85 -11.25 -9.34
N SER A 149 -8.92 -11.81 -8.76
CA SER A 149 -10.29 -11.30 -8.88
C SER A 149 -10.69 -10.33 -7.76
N TRP A 150 -9.79 -9.40 -7.40
CA TRP A 150 -10.09 -8.39 -6.39
C TRP A 150 -11.05 -7.32 -6.93
N PRO A 151 -12.13 -6.94 -6.21
CA PRO A 151 -13.09 -5.96 -6.72
C PRO A 151 -12.45 -4.59 -6.96
N ARG A 152 -12.68 -4.00 -8.13
CA ARG A 152 -12.16 -2.67 -8.49
C ARG A 152 -12.59 -1.58 -7.52
N SER A 153 -13.82 -1.67 -6.99
CA SER A 153 -14.38 -0.70 -6.04
C SER A 153 -13.83 -0.84 -4.61
N PHE A 154 -13.13 -1.94 -4.31
CA PHE A 154 -12.60 -2.19 -2.98
C PHE A 154 -11.08 -2.02 -2.98
N ARG A 155 -10.58 -0.92 -2.39
CA ARG A 155 -9.13 -0.68 -2.33
C ARG A 155 -8.42 -1.74 -1.47
N ARG A 156 -7.26 -2.21 -1.95
CA ARG A 156 -6.34 -3.11 -1.22
C ARG A 156 -5.58 -2.44 -0.08
N ILE A 157 -5.45 -1.12 -0.14
CA ILE A 157 -4.86 -0.31 0.93
C ILE A 157 -5.72 0.93 1.08
N ARG A 158 -6.05 1.27 2.32
CA ARG A 158 -6.70 2.52 2.69
C ARG A 158 -5.90 3.16 3.81
N THR A 159 -5.83 4.47 3.84
CA THR A 159 -5.16 5.20 4.91
C THR A 159 -6.11 6.23 5.50
N SER A 160 -5.80 6.71 6.69
CA SER A 160 -6.35 7.97 7.17
C SER A 160 -6.02 9.10 6.20
N GLN A 161 -6.78 10.20 6.29
CA GLN A 161 -6.47 11.41 5.54
C GLN A 161 -5.04 11.88 5.88
N LYS A 162 -4.36 12.45 4.86
CA LYS A 162 -3.01 13.02 4.97
C LYS A 162 -1.93 12.03 5.43
N TRP A 163 -2.06 10.72 5.13
CA TRP A 163 -0.94 9.80 5.31
C TRP A 163 0.28 10.26 4.49
N PRO A 164 1.48 10.41 5.09
CA PRO A 164 2.63 10.97 4.41
C PRO A 164 2.91 10.31 3.05
N PRO A 165 3.28 11.08 2.01
CA PRO A 165 3.80 10.51 0.79
C PRO A 165 5.12 9.80 1.08
N LEU A 166 5.48 8.84 0.22
CA LEU A 166 6.84 8.31 0.23
C LEU A 166 7.75 9.41 -0.30
N GLU A 167 8.71 9.85 0.48
CA GLU A 167 9.74 10.78 0.00
C GLU A 167 10.66 9.98 -0.91
N ILE A 168 10.70 10.41 -2.18
CA ILE A 168 11.72 9.92 -3.10
C ILE A 168 12.95 10.73 -2.75
N VAL A 169 13.90 10.10 -2.05
CA VAL A 169 15.25 10.65 -1.96
C VAL A 169 15.78 10.59 -3.38
N THR A 170 15.69 11.71 -4.10
CA THR A 170 16.51 11.91 -5.28
C THR A 170 17.93 11.94 -4.74
N PRO A 171 18.83 11.02 -5.16
CA PRO A 171 20.23 11.17 -4.81
C PRO A 171 20.64 12.58 -5.21
N ASP A 172 21.41 13.24 -4.35
CA ASP A 172 22.00 14.51 -4.72
C ASP A 172 22.95 14.23 -5.87
N VAL A 173 22.52 14.59 -7.08
CA VAL A 173 23.30 14.37 -8.30
C VAL A 173 24.32 15.48 -8.50
N SER A 174 24.42 16.45 -7.57
CA SER A 174 25.46 17.49 -7.59
C SER A 174 26.88 16.90 -7.60
N ASP A 175 27.05 15.70 -7.01
CA ASP A 175 28.34 15.04 -6.87
C ASP A 175 28.58 13.96 -7.96
N ILE A 176 27.66 13.79 -8.90
CA ILE A 176 27.86 12.94 -10.08
C ILE A 176 28.43 13.83 -11.20
N GLU A 177 29.69 14.25 -11.04
CA GLU A 177 30.38 15.10 -12.02
C GLU A 177 30.76 14.35 -13.31
N ASP A 178 30.86 13.02 -13.28
CA ASP A 178 31.33 12.22 -14.40
C ASP A 178 30.29 11.21 -14.90
N TRP A 179 29.43 11.65 -15.82
CA TRP A 179 28.69 10.72 -16.67
C TRP A 179 29.63 10.15 -17.72
N ILE A 180 30.23 8.99 -17.45
CA ILE A 180 30.90 8.21 -18.49
C ILE A 180 29.81 7.52 -19.33
N TYR A 181 29.64 7.97 -20.57
CA TYR A 181 28.73 7.34 -21.51
C TYR A 181 29.27 5.96 -21.93
N VAL A 182 28.81 4.88 -21.27
CA VAL A 182 29.17 3.50 -21.62
C VAL A 182 28.24 2.96 -22.70
N SER A 183 28.25 3.58 -23.88
CA SER A 183 27.85 2.87 -25.10
C SER A 183 28.45 3.54 -26.33
N THR A 184 29.65 3.13 -26.73
CA THR A 184 29.98 3.16 -28.15
C THR A 184 29.19 2.02 -28.80
N TYR A 185 27.98 2.30 -29.28
CA TYR A 185 27.35 1.39 -30.23
C TYR A 185 28.24 1.35 -31.47
N PRO A 186 28.57 0.17 -32.02
CA PRO A 186 29.18 0.13 -33.33
C PRO A 186 28.22 0.82 -34.31
N ALA A 187 28.77 1.71 -35.15
CA ALA A 187 27.99 2.40 -36.17
C ALA A 187 27.30 1.41 -37.14
N GLU A 188 27.83 0.20 -37.24
CA GLU A 188 27.30 -0.90 -38.02
C GLU A 188 26.08 -1.52 -37.34
N GLY A 189 24.90 -1.33 -37.94
CA GLY A 189 23.65 -1.99 -37.54
C GLY A 189 22.53 -1.09 -37.00
N LEU A 190 22.62 0.23 -37.16
CA LEU A 190 21.59 1.19 -36.72
C LEU A 190 20.64 1.65 -37.84
N ASP A 191 20.73 1.10 -39.04
CA ASP A 191 19.91 1.49 -40.20
C ASP A 191 18.40 1.42 -39.88
N TYR A 192 17.99 0.46 -39.05
CA TYR A 192 16.60 0.29 -38.62
C TYR A 192 16.05 1.40 -37.69
N LEU A 193 16.93 2.18 -37.04
CA LEU A 193 16.52 3.36 -36.26
C LEU A 193 16.46 4.62 -37.12
N ALA A 194 17.28 4.70 -38.17
CA ALA A 194 17.25 5.81 -39.13
C ALA A 194 15.95 5.81 -39.95
N ASP A 195 15.47 4.64 -40.37
CA ASP A 195 14.23 4.50 -41.14
C ASP A 195 12.96 4.90 -40.37
N GLY A 196 12.98 4.85 -39.04
CA GLY A 196 11.84 5.24 -38.20
C GLY A 196 11.78 6.72 -37.81
N LEU A 197 12.86 7.48 -38.03
CA LEU A 197 12.98 8.88 -37.61
C LEU A 197 12.62 9.89 -38.72
N SER A 198 12.70 9.49 -39.99
CA SER A 198 12.37 10.37 -41.13
C SER A 198 10.87 10.67 -41.26
N GLU A 199 9.99 9.87 -40.67
CA GLU A 199 8.54 10.02 -40.85
C GLU A 199 7.81 10.81 -39.73
N ARG A 200 8.42 11.13 -38.59
CA ARG A 200 7.61 11.61 -37.44
C ARG A 200 7.98 12.90 -36.74
N TRP A 201 9.18 13.47 -36.86
CA TRP A 201 9.47 14.72 -36.14
C TRP A 201 10.46 15.60 -36.91
N GLN A 202 9.98 16.75 -37.40
CA GLN A 202 10.82 17.89 -37.79
C GLN A 202 11.45 18.54 -36.54
N VAL A 203 12.29 17.82 -35.82
CA VAL A 203 13.13 18.40 -34.76
C VAL A 203 14.58 18.23 -35.18
N ALA A 204 15.23 19.34 -35.50
CA ALA A 204 16.64 19.37 -35.80
C ALA A 204 17.44 18.90 -34.59
N VAL A 205 18.16 17.79 -34.72
CA VAL A 205 19.15 17.34 -33.73
C VAL A 205 20.53 17.68 -34.29
N LYS A 206 21.26 18.53 -33.60
CA LYS A 206 22.64 18.91 -33.97
C LYS A 206 23.57 17.76 -33.59
N ALA A 207 24.00 16.99 -34.59
CA ALA A 207 25.17 16.14 -34.45
C ALA A 207 26.42 17.03 -34.37
N ILE A 208 27.25 16.84 -33.35
CA ILE A 208 28.55 17.51 -33.22
C ILE A 208 29.61 16.46 -33.56
N SER A 209 30.39 16.78 -34.58
CA SER A 209 31.57 16.06 -35.06
C SER A 209 32.73 16.14 -34.08
#